data_AF-A0AAU4LB09-F1
#
_entry.id   AF-A0AAU4LB09-F1
#
_cell.length_a   1.000
_cell.length_b   1.000
_cell.length_c   1.000
_cell.angle_alpha   90.00
_cell.angle_beta   90.00
_cell.angle_gamma   90.00
#
_symmetry.space_group_name_H-M   'P 1'
#
loop_
_entity.id
_entity.type
_entity.pdbx_description
1 polymer ?
#
loop_
_entity_poly.entity_id
_entity_poly.type
_entity_poly.pdbx_seq_one_letter_code
_entity_poly.pdbx_strand_id
1 'polypeptide(L)'
;MRSGVSPAVLIAVTAITAFTTLAGAVIAAWISARNTRNTLEHTARQAESDREEERRAQRRTARRDVYAAYSTAALLAVRDISRMLYAPLDDRAEERSVARASQHDLVVAIGPLSIEGPEAVYDAARPVMSLVAEYRQVAKTREWSDAKVVEARNEASRAVSRFLRACSTALDE
;
A
#
# COMPACT_ATOMS: atom_id res chain seq x y z
N MET A 1 -27.46 4.32 84.80
CA MET A 1 -27.09 4.36 83.37
C MET A 1 -25.56 4.32 83.23
N ARG A 2 -24.96 3.12 83.20
CA ARG A 2 -23.59 2.92 82.71
C ARG A 2 -23.56 1.52 82.10
N SER A 3 -23.95 1.41 80.84
CA SER A 3 -23.71 0.21 80.04
C SER A 3 -22.20 0.10 79.83
N GLY A 4 -21.52 -0.53 80.80
CA GLY A 4 -20.08 -0.75 80.78
C GLY A 4 -19.76 -1.80 79.74
N VAL A 5 -19.48 -1.37 78.52
CA VAL A 5 -18.87 -2.22 77.52
C VAL A 5 -17.51 -2.65 78.07
N SER A 6 -17.34 -3.96 78.29
CA SER A 6 -16.07 -4.52 78.76
C SER A 6 -14.95 -4.16 77.78
N PRO A 7 -13.74 -3.79 78.27
CA PRO A 7 -12.60 -3.51 77.40
C PRO A 7 -12.29 -4.67 76.45
N ALA A 8 -12.59 -5.92 76.83
CA ALA A 8 -12.46 -7.09 75.96
C ALA A 8 -13.41 -7.04 74.74
N VAL A 9 -14.63 -6.50 74.91
CA VAL A 9 -15.60 -6.34 73.82
C VAL A 9 -15.16 -5.25 72.84
N LEU A 10 -14.62 -4.14 73.36
CA LEU A 10 -14.03 -3.07 72.52
C LEU A 10 -12.83 -3.56 71.71
N ILE A 11 -11.95 -4.35 72.31
CA ILE A 11 -10.79 -4.97 71.65
C ILE A 11 -11.26 -5.95 70.57
N ALA A 12 -12.26 -6.79 70.86
CA ALA A 12 -12.80 -7.73 69.88
C ALA A 12 -13.43 -7.01 68.67
N VAL A 13 -14.23 -5.97 68.91
CA VAL A 13 -14.88 -5.21 67.83
C VAL A 13 -13.85 -4.48 66.96
N THR A 14 -12.85 -3.85 67.56
CA THR A 14 -11.77 -3.17 66.83
C THR A 14 -10.90 -4.14 66.04
N ALA A 15 -10.57 -5.32 66.61
CA ALA A 15 -9.86 -6.37 65.90
C ALA A 15 -10.67 -6.92 64.71
N ILE A 16 -11.96 -7.20 64.89
CA ILE A 16 -12.85 -7.66 63.80
C ILE A 16 -12.94 -6.59 62.71
N THR A 17 -13.10 -5.33 63.08
CA THR A 17 -13.20 -4.20 62.14
C THR A 17 -11.90 -3.99 61.36
N ALA A 18 -10.75 -4.09 62.04
CA ALA A 18 -9.44 -4.03 61.39
C ALA A 18 -9.27 -5.20 60.41
N PHE A 19 -9.70 -6.41 60.79
CA PHE A 19 -9.61 -7.59 59.94
C PHE A 19 -10.51 -7.49 58.71
N THR A 20 -11.76 -7.04 58.84
CA THR A 20 -12.66 -6.85 57.70
C THR A 20 -12.20 -5.73 56.77
N THR A 21 -11.64 -4.65 57.32
CA THR A 21 -11.06 -3.56 56.50
C THR A 21 -9.86 -4.07 55.70
N LEU A 22 -8.98 -4.85 56.33
CA LEU A 22 -7.78 -5.41 55.69
C LEU A 22 -8.15 -6.48 54.65
N ALA A 23 -9.13 -7.33 54.95
CA ALA A 23 -9.69 -8.29 53.99
C ALA A 23 -10.34 -7.57 52.79
N GLY A 24 -11.10 -6.51 53.02
CA GLY A 24 -11.69 -5.68 51.98
C GLY A 24 -10.63 -5.03 51.08
N ALA A 25 -9.56 -4.49 51.67
CA ALA A 25 -8.44 -3.91 50.93
C ALA A 25 -7.71 -4.95 50.06
N VAL A 26 -7.50 -6.17 50.57
CA VAL A 26 -6.88 -7.27 49.81
C VAL A 26 -7.76 -7.68 48.62
N ILE A 27 -9.07 -7.82 48.82
CA ILE A 27 -10.02 -8.15 47.74
C ILE A 27 -10.03 -7.04 46.68
N ALA A 28 -10.09 -5.78 47.09
CA ALA A 28 -10.06 -4.63 46.19
C ALA A 28 -8.74 -4.58 45.40
N ALA A 29 -7.60 -4.80 46.05
CA ALA A 29 -6.29 -4.86 45.39
C ALA A 29 -6.22 -6.03 44.39
N TRP A 30 -6.79 -7.19 44.73
CA TRP A 30 -6.84 -8.35 43.84
C TRP A 30 -7.73 -8.10 42.61
N ILE A 31 -8.92 -7.52 42.80
CA ILE A 31 -9.81 -7.14 41.68
C ILE A 31 -9.13 -6.10 40.80
N SER A 32 -8.48 -5.10 41.40
CA SER A 32 -7.74 -4.07 40.66
C SER A 32 -6.59 -4.67 39.84
N ALA A 33 -5.82 -5.58 40.43
CA ALA A 33 -4.75 -6.29 39.73
C ALA A 33 -5.28 -7.18 38.59
N ARG A 34 -6.41 -7.87 38.80
CA ARG A 34 -7.09 -8.68 37.79
C ARG A 34 -7.59 -7.82 36.62
N ASN A 35 -8.25 -6.70 36.92
CA ASN A 35 -8.74 -5.77 35.90
C ASN A 35 -7.58 -5.16 35.12
N THR A 36 -6.50 -4.76 35.80
CA THR A 36 -5.30 -4.22 35.15
C THR A 36 -4.68 -5.23 34.19
N ARG A 37 -4.57 -6.51 34.59
CA ARG A 37 -4.11 -7.59 33.69
C ARG A 37 -4.99 -7.73 32.46
N ASN A 38 -6.32 -7.78 32.64
CA ASN A 38 -7.25 -7.90 31.53
C ASN A 38 -7.15 -6.69 30.57
N THR A 39 -7.03 -5.48 31.11
CA THR A 39 -6.85 -4.25 30.32
C THR A 39 -5.55 -4.31 29.53
N LEU A 40 -4.43 -4.70 30.15
CA LEU A 40 -3.15 -4.84 29.46
C LEU A 40 -3.18 -5.87 28.34
N GLU A 41 -3.83 -7.02 28.56
CA GLU A 41 -4.03 -8.04 27.51
C GLU A 41 -4.87 -7.51 26.34
N HIS A 42 -5.95 -6.76 26.62
CA HIS A 42 -6.75 -6.13 25.58
C HIS A 42 -5.96 -5.06 24.80
N THR A 43 -5.23 -4.19 25.48
CA THR A 43 -4.39 -3.18 24.82
C THR A 43 -3.30 -3.84 23.95
N ALA A 44 -2.71 -4.95 24.40
CA ALA A 44 -1.71 -5.68 23.63
C ALA A 44 -2.29 -6.28 22.34
N ARG A 45 -3.47 -6.92 22.43
CA ARG A 45 -4.17 -7.47 21.25
C ARG A 45 -4.61 -6.37 20.28
N GLN A 46 -5.10 -5.25 20.80
CA GLN A 46 -5.48 -4.11 19.97
C GLN A 46 -4.26 -3.52 19.25
N ALA A 47 -3.15 -3.32 19.95
CA ALA A 47 -1.92 -2.83 19.34
C ALA A 47 -1.34 -3.78 18.27
N GLU A 48 -1.57 -5.09 18.41
CA GLU A 48 -1.19 -6.06 17.37
C GLU A 48 -2.09 -5.95 16.14
N SER A 49 -3.40 -5.84 16.34
CA SER A 49 -4.38 -5.59 15.26
C SER A 49 -4.07 -4.29 14.51
N ASP A 50 -3.83 -3.20 15.24
CA ASP A 50 -3.52 -1.88 14.67
C ASP A 50 -2.25 -1.93 13.82
N ARG A 51 -1.19 -2.63 14.29
CA ARG A 51 0.04 -2.83 13.51
C ARG A 51 -0.19 -3.65 12.24
N GLU A 52 -1.05 -4.67 12.30
CA GLU A 52 -1.39 -5.44 11.11
C GLU A 52 -2.16 -4.59 10.09
N GLU A 53 -3.13 -3.80 10.55
CA GLU A 53 -3.88 -2.87 9.71
C GLU A 53 -2.99 -1.80 9.09
N GLU A 54 -2.08 -1.22 9.87
CA GLU A 54 -1.07 -0.26 9.39
C GLU A 54 -0.19 -0.90 8.31
N ARG A 55 0.33 -2.11 8.53
CA ARG A 55 1.15 -2.82 7.53
C ARG A 55 0.35 -3.10 6.26
N ARG A 56 -0.92 -3.52 6.37
CA ARG A 56 -1.81 -3.74 5.21
C ARG A 56 -2.05 -2.42 4.46
N ALA A 57 -2.28 -1.32 5.18
CA ALA A 57 -2.46 0.00 4.60
C ALA A 57 -1.20 0.48 3.88
N GLN A 58 -0.02 0.35 4.50
CA GLN A 58 1.27 0.69 3.90
C GLN A 58 1.52 -0.08 2.61
N ARG A 59 1.23 -1.40 2.60
CA ARG A 59 1.34 -2.22 1.38
C ARG A 59 0.39 -1.77 0.28
N ARG A 60 -0.86 -1.43 0.60
CA ARG A 60 -1.81 -0.88 -0.39
C ARG A 60 -1.32 0.44 -0.98
N THR A 61 -0.77 1.33 -0.14
CA THR A 61 -0.19 2.60 -0.62
C THR A 61 1.02 2.34 -1.51
N ALA A 62 1.96 1.50 -1.10
CA ALA A 62 3.13 1.15 -1.90
C ALA A 62 2.74 0.58 -3.28
N ARG A 63 1.73 -0.31 -3.33
CA ARG A 63 1.18 -0.81 -4.60
C ARG A 63 0.61 0.29 -5.47
N ARG A 64 -0.20 1.19 -4.90
CA ARG A 64 -0.77 2.33 -5.64
C ARG A 64 0.33 3.20 -6.24
N ASP A 65 1.38 3.49 -5.48
CA ASP A 65 2.49 4.33 -5.93
C ASP A 65 3.26 3.65 -7.08
N VAL A 66 3.53 2.35 -6.96
CA VAL A 66 4.18 1.57 -8.03
C VAL A 66 3.31 1.49 -9.29
N TYR A 67 2.00 1.27 -9.15
CA TYR A 67 1.09 1.23 -10.29
C TYR A 67 0.98 2.60 -10.97
N ALA A 68 0.95 3.68 -10.19
CA ALA A 68 0.94 5.05 -10.68
C ALA A 68 2.24 5.38 -11.43
N ALA A 69 3.39 4.99 -10.88
CA ALA A 69 4.68 5.20 -11.53
C ALA A 69 4.77 4.48 -12.88
N TYR A 70 4.41 3.19 -12.92
CA TYR A 70 4.45 2.41 -14.17
C TYR A 70 3.45 2.91 -15.21
N SER A 71 2.20 3.17 -14.82
CA SER A 71 1.18 3.71 -15.74
C SER A 71 1.59 5.06 -16.31
N THR A 72 2.14 5.94 -15.49
CA THR A 72 2.66 7.24 -15.93
C THR A 72 3.79 7.06 -16.93
N ALA A 73 4.79 6.22 -16.62
CA ALA A 73 5.90 5.95 -17.54
C ALA A 73 5.40 5.36 -18.88
N ALA A 74 4.42 4.46 -18.84
CA ALA A 74 3.85 3.84 -20.04
C ALA A 74 3.10 4.86 -20.91
N LEU A 75 2.27 5.71 -20.30
CA LEU A 75 1.54 6.76 -21.01
C LEU A 75 2.50 7.81 -21.60
N LEU A 76 3.53 8.21 -20.85
CA LEU A 76 4.56 9.13 -21.32
C LEU A 76 5.34 8.53 -22.50
N ALA A 77 5.75 7.27 -22.42
CA ALA A 77 6.45 6.61 -23.52
C ALA A 77 5.61 6.59 -24.81
N VAL A 78 4.33 6.20 -24.75
CA VAL A 78 3.44 6.22 -25.93
C VAL A 78 3.25 7.64 -26.47
N ARG A 79 3.06 8.63 -25.59
CA ARG A 79 2.92 10.05 -25.96
C ARG A 79 4.17 10.57 -26.65
N ASP A 80 5.34 10.32 -26.08
CA ASP A 80 6.60 10.91 -26.55
C ASP A 80 7.08 10.24 -27.84
N ILE A 81 6.81 8.94 -28.03
CA ILE A 81 6.99 8.29 -29.34
C ILE A 81 6.06 8.91 -30.39
N SER A 82 4.81 9.23 -30.02
CA SER A 82 3.88 9.92 -30.92
C SER A 82 4.40 11.32 -31.27
N ARG A 83 4.88 12.09 -30.28
CA ARG A 83 5.46 13.43 -30.52
C ARG A 83 6.67 13.37 -31.43
N MET A 84 7.60 12.45 -31.17
CA MET A 84 8.77 12.21 -32.02
C MET A 84 8.42 11.94 -33.49
N LEU A 85 7.34 11.20 -33.73
CA LEU A 85 6.89 10.88 -35.08
C LEU A 85 6.45 12.14 -35.85
N TYR A 86 5.63 12.97 -35.20
CA TYR A 86 5.01 14.17 -35.79
C TYR A 86 5.83 15.45 -35.61
N ALA A 87 7.00 15.36 -34.96
CA ALA A 87 7.88 16.51 -34.74
C ALA A 87 8.38 17.12 -36.08
N PRO A 88 8.51 18.46 -36.14
CA PRO A 88 9.24 19.15 -37.19
C PRO A 88 10.67 18.60 -37.35
N LEU A 89 11.28 18.81 -38.53
CA LEU A 89 12.64 18.31 -38.80
C LEU A 89 13.67 18.86 -37.81
N ASP A 90 13.52 20.13 -37.42
CA ASP A 90 14.44 20.83 -36.53
C ASP A 90 14.39 20.27 -35.10
N ASP A 91 13.22 19.85 -34.62
CA ASP A 91 13.02 19.32 -33.25
C ASP A 91 13.18 17.79 -33.16
N ARG A 92 13.29 17.08 -34.30
CA ARG A 92 13.25 15.61 -34.35
C ARG A 92 14.41 14.93 -33.60
N ALA A 93 15.54 15.61 -33.41
CA ALA A 93 16.66 15.07 -32.63
C ALA A 93 16.34 15.06 -31.12
N GLU A 94 15.79 16.17 -30.62
CA GLU A 94 15.38 16.33 -29.22
C GLU A 94 14.24 15.36 -28.88
N GLU A 95 13.18 15.35 -29.68
CA GLU A 95 12.03 14.47 -29.44
C GLU A 95 12.40 12.98 -29.52
N ARG A 96 13.41 12.61 -30.33
CA ARG A 96 13.98 11.25 -30.32
C ARG A 96 14.69 10.90 -29.01
N SER A 97 15.37 11.88 -28.42
CA SER A 97 16.03 11.73 -27.12
C SER A 97 14.98 11.55 -26.02
N VAL A 98 13.95 12.40 -26.01
CA VAL A 98 12.82 12.32 -25.06
C VAL A 98 12.11 10.97 -25.18
N ALA A 99 11.72 10.54 -26.38
CA ALA A 99 11.08 9.24 -26.57
C ALA A 99 11.95 8.06 -26.10
N ARG A 100 13.28 8.17 -26.23
CA ARG A 100 14.22 7.16 -25.72
C ARG A 100 14.28 7.16 -24.19
N ALA A 101 14.30 8.35 -23.58
CA ALA A 101 14.28 8.51 -22.13
C ALA A 101 12.98 7.94 -21.53
N SER A 102 11.82 8.32 -22.06
CA SER A 102 10.53 7.82 -21.59
C SER A 102 10.38 6.30 -21.75
N GLN A 103 10.93 5.72 -22.83
CA GLN A 103 11.00 4.26 -22.97
C GLN A 103 11.93 3.63 -21.91
N HIS A 104 13.05 4.26 -21.58
CA HIS A 104 13.94 3.78 -20.53
C HIS A 104 13.28 3.84 -19.15
N ASP A 105 12.57 4.94 -18.84
CA ASP A 105 11.84 5.10 -17.59
C ASP A 105 10.77 4.01 -17.42
N LEU A 106 10.09 3.63 -18.51
CA LEU A 106 9.16 2.49 -18.52
C LEU A 106 9.86 1.16 -18.18
N VAL A 107 11.06 0.93 -18.72
CA VAL A 107 11.86 -0.27 -18.40
C VAL A 107 12.26 -0.27 -16.93
N VAL A 108 12.67 0.87 -16.38
CA VAL A 108 13.05 0.99 -14.96
C VAL A 108 11.84 0.78 -14.05
N ALA A 109 10.68 1.32 -14.42
CA ALA A 109 9.45 1.24 -13.62
C ALA A 109 8.90 -0.20 -13.49
N ILE A 110 9.29 -1.15 -14.35
CA ILE A 110 8.81 -2.54 -14.22
C ILE A 110 9.42 -3.28 -13.02
N GLY A 111 10.61 -2.87 -12.57
CA GLY A 111 11.31 -3.53 -11.46
C GLY A 111 10.53 -3.50 -10.14
N PRO A 112 10.08 -2.32 -9.67
CA PRO A 112 9.22 -2.23 -8.49
C PRO A 112 7.91 -3.02 -8.65
N LEU A 113 7.34 -3.07 -9.86
CA LEU A 113 6.12 -3.81 -10.14
C LEU A 113 6.28 -5.33 -9.93
N SER A 114 7.45 -5.89 -10.26
CA SER A 114 7.71 -7.33 -10.05
C SER A 114 7.87 -7.70 -8.57
N ILE A 115 8.10 -6.73 -7.70
CA ILE A 115 8.31 -6.95 -6.27
C ILE A 115 6.99 -6.73 -5.50
N GLU A 116 6.26 -5.65 -5.80
CA GLU A 116 5.10 -5.21 -5.01
C GLU A 116 3.75 -5.68 -5.58
N GLY A 117 3.69 -5.92 -6.89
CA GLY A 117 2.47 -6.25 -7.61
C GLY A 117 2.10 -7.75 -7.55
N PRO A 118 0.79 -8.08 -7.55
CA PRO A 118 0.36 -9.45 -7.80
C PRO A 118 0.73 -9.87 -9.24
N GLU A 119 0.93 -11.17 -9.43
CA GLU A 119 1.40 -11.76 -10.68
C GLU A 119 0.57 -11.32 -11.90
N ALA A 120 -0.76 -11.24 -11.75
CA ALA A 120 -1.67 -10.78 -12.80
C ALA A 120 -1.39 -9.35 -13.30
N VAL A 121 -0.99 -8.44 -12.40
CA VAL A 121 -0.64 -7.05 -12.77
C VAL A 121 0.71 -7.02 -13.49
N TYR A 122 1.67 -7.80 -13.00
CA TYR A 122 2.99 -7.92 -13.63
C TYR A 122 2.89 -8.52 -15.05
N ASP A 123 2.09 -9.57 -15.21
CA ASP A 123 1.84 -10.20 -16.50
C ASP A 123 1.14 -9.27 -17.49
N ALA A 124 0.25 -8.41 -17.02
CA ALA A 124 -0.38 -7.38 -17.84
C ALA A 124 0.60 -6.26 -18.25
N ALA A 125 1.63 -5.99 -17.44
CA ALA A 125 2.65 -4.97 -17.71
C ALA A 125 3.71 -5.43 -18.73
N ARG A 126 4.15 -6.70 -18.70
CA ARG A 126 5.21 -7.19 -19.58
C ARG A 126 4.99 -6.89 -21.08
N PRO A 127 3.79 -7.11 -21.66
CA PRO A 127 3.52 -6.78 -23.06
C PRO A 127 3.60 -5.29 -23.38
N VAL A 128 3.41 -4.40 -22.39
CA VAL A 128 3.49 -2.95 -22.61
C VAL A 128 4.90 -2.57 -23.06
N MET A 129 5.93 -3.13 -22.42
CA MET A 129 7.32 -2.84 -22.79
C MET A 129 7.66 -3.25 -24.22
N SER A 130 7.26 -4.47 -24.62
CA SER A 130 7.55 -4.98 -25.97
C SER A 130 6.79 -4.18 -27.03
N LEU A 131 5.51 -3.90 -26.81
CA LEU A 131 4.68 -3.17 -27.77
C LEU A 131 5.08 -1.68 -27.87
N VAL A 132 5.52 -1.06 -26.78
CA VAL A 132 6.08 0.31 -26.81
C VAL A 132 7.42 0.33 -27.55
N ALA A 133 8.27 -0.68 -27.36
CA ALA A 133 9.53 -0.81 -28.09
C ALA A 133 9.29 -1.01 -29.59
N GLU A 134 8.34 -1.88 -29.95
CA GLU A 134 7.90 -2.09 -31.31
C GLU A 134 7.36 -0.80 -31.91
N TYR A 135 6.42 -0.12 -31.24
CA TYR A 135 5.88 1.16 -31.72
C TYR A 135 6.97 2.19 -32.01
N ARG A 136 7.98 2.31 -31.13
CA ARG A 136 9.13 3.19 -31.37
C ARG A 136 9.94 2.77 -32.59
N GLN A 137 10.17 1.46 -32.77
CA GLN A 137 10.89 0.93 -33.91
C GLN A 137 10.15 1.25 -35.22
N VAL A 138 8.84 1.01 -35.26
CA VAL A 138 7.95 1.35 -36.39
C VAL A 138 7.99 2.86 -36.69
N ALA A 139 7.87 3.68 -35.65
CA ALA A 139 7.89 5.14 -35.77
C ALA A 139 9.23 5.68 -36.27
N LYS A 140 10.33 4.98 -35.99
CA LYS A 140 11.68 5.36 -36.46
C LYS A 140 11.89 5.04 -37.94
N THR A 141 11.34 3.93 -38.44
CA THR A 141 11.77 3.40 -39.74
C THR A 141 11.25 4.17 -40.96
N ARG A 142 10.21 5.01 -40.89
CA ARG A 142 9.62 5.80 -42.03
C ARG A 142 9.20 5.02 -43.30
N GLU A 143 9.68 3.80 -43.44
CA GLU A 143 9.47 2.83 -44.53
C GLU A 143 8.15 2.09 -44.36
N TRP A 144 7.48 2.26 -43.21
CA TRP A 144 6.25 1.57 -42.87
C TRP A 144 5.07 2.49 -43.19
N SER A 145 4.01 1.91 -43.75
CA SER A 145 2.79 2.66 -44.04
C SER A 145 2.20 3.28 -42.77
N ASP A 146 1.54 4.42 -42.91
CA ASP A 146 0.81 5.07 -41.81
C ASP A 146 -0.13 4.09 -41.07
N ALA A 147 -0.68 3.11 -41.81
CA ALA A 147 -1.48 2.03 -41.25
C ALA A 147 -0.74 1.20 -40.19
N LYS A 148 0.51 0.79 -40.43
CA LYS A 148 1.29 0.02 -39.46
C LYS A 148 1.68 0.85 -38.24
N VAL A 149 1.96 2.14 -38.44
CA VAL A 149 2.28 3.06 -37.34
C VAL A 149 1.06 3.24 -36.41
N VAL A 150 -0.13 3.39 -37.00
CA VAL A 150 -1.39 3.47 -36.28
C VAL A 150 -1.69 2.14 -35.57
N GLU A 151 -1.48 1.00 -36.22
CA GLU A 151 -1.66 -0.32 -35.63
C GLU A 151 -0.78 -0.52 -34.39
N ALA A 152 0.53 -0.29 -34.51
CA ALA A 152 1.47 -0.43 -33.40
C ALA A 152 1.14 0.53 -32.24
N ARG A 153 0.74 1.77 -32.53
CA ARG A 153 0.25 2.72 -31.52
C ARG A 153 -0.99 2.18 -30.80
N ASN A 154 -1.95 1.66 -31.55
CA ASN A 154 -3.20 1.14 -31.01
C ASN A 154 -2.97 -0.13 -30.17
N GLU A 155 -2.01 -0.97 -30.54
CA GLU A 155 -1.63 -2.15 -29.75
C GLU A 155 -0.94 -1.77 -28.45
N ALA A 156 0.04 -0.85 -28.50
CA ALA A 156 0.66 -0.30 -27.30
C ALA A 156 -0.38 0.33 -26.36
N SER A 157 -1.30 1.14 -26.91
CA SER A 157 -2.37 1.78 -26.12
C SER A 157 -3.36 0.77 -25.52
N ARG A 158 -3.69 -0.29 -26.27
CA ARG A 158 -4.52 -1.40 -25.77
C ARG A 158 -3.82 -2.16 -24.64
N ALA A 159 -2.50 -2.37 -24.75
CA ALA A 159 -1.73 -3.00 -23.68
C ALA A 159 -1.70 -2.16 -22.40
N VAL A 160 -1.48 -0.84 -22.52
CA VAL A 160 -1.59 0.08 -21.37
C VAL A 160 -2.98 0.01 -20.74
N SER A 161 -4.03 -0.02 -21.57
CA SER A 161 -5.40 -0.13 -21.07
C SER A 161 -5.66 -1.46 -20.33
N ARG A 162 -5.10 -2.58 -20.81
CA ARG A 162 -5.19 -3.88 -20.11
C ARG A 162 -4.47 -3.84 -18.77
N PHE A 163 -3.28 -3.25 -18.72
CA PHE A 163 -2.54 -3.03 -17.48
C PHE A 163 -3.35 -2.20 -16.48
N LEU A 164 -3.92 -1.06 -16.91
CA LEU A 164 -4.73 -0.21 -16.03
C LEU A 164 -5.96 -0.93 -15.45
N ARG A 165 -6.60 -1.80 -16.24
CA ARG A 165 -7.70 -2.64 -15.74
C ARG A 165 -7.22 -3.68 -14.73
N ALA A 166 -6.07 -4.32 -14.97
CA ALA A 166 -5.48 -5.24 -14.00
C ALA A 166 -5.16 -4.52 -12.68
N CYS A 167 -4.64 -3.29 -12.75
CA CYS A 167 -4.40 -2.47 -11.57
C CYS A 167 -5.68 -2.12 -10.82
N SER A 168 -6.78 -1.76 -11.51
CA SER A 168 -8.03 -1.46 -10.82
C SER A 168 -8.57 -2.69 -10.10
N THR A 169 -8.61 -3.85 -10.78
CA THR A 169 -9.06 -5.10 -10.17
C THR A 169 -8.21 -5.46 -8.95
N ALA A 170 -6.87 -5.33 -9.05
CA ALA A 170 -5.96 -5.65 -7.94
C ALA A 170 -5.97 -4.65 -6.77
N LEU A 171 -6.59 -3.48 -6.95
CA LEU A 171 -6.79 -2.50 -5.87
C LEU A 171 -8.14 -2.64 -5.17
N ASP A 172 -9.10 -3.28 -5.83
CA ASP A 172 -10.42 -3.60 -5.30
C ASP A 172 -10.43 -4.91 -4.47
N GLU A 173 -9.39 -5.75 -4.62
CA GLU A 173 -9.09 -6.95 -3.81
C GLU A 173 -8.29 -6.63 -2.53
#